data_AF-A0A1W9W7Y3-F1
#
_entry.id   AF-A0A1W9W7Y3-F1
#
_cell.length_a   1.000
_cell.length_b   1.000
_cell.length_c   1.000
_cell.angle_alpha   90.00
_cell.angle_beta   90.00
_cell.angle_gamma   90.00
#
_symmetry.space_group_name_H-M   'P 1'
#
loop_
_entity.id
_entity.type
_entity.pdbx_description
1 polymer ?
#
loop_
_entity_poly.entity_id
_entity_poly.type
_entity_poly.pdbx_seq_one_letter_code
_entity_poly.pdbx_strand_id
1 'polypeptide(L)'
;GTPGNDFSMTVELPGGGQIAITIIGGNIPENFTLVYTTVESEPTILPAGWMFFGTIFNLDAYQDGNEVPNYTLNGDGATIVINYIVPTLRTVEVNQDYIESSLQLKQLESGKWIDTTRIGEVDTETKVITSTTTQMGQYALFAETMKTIYLPIVLK
;
A
#
# COMPACT_ATOMS: atom_id res chain seq x y z
N GLY A 1 -11.89 13.62 7.71
CA GLY A 1 -11.48 15.02 7.95
C GLY A 1 -12.56 15.97 7.49
N THR A 2 -12.52 17.23 7.92
CA THR A 2 -13.38 18.28 7.38
C THR A 2 -12.85 18.70 6.02
N PRO A 3 -13.67 18.77 4.97
CA PRO A 3 -13.20 19.07 3.64
C PRO A 3 -12.75 20.53 3.45
N GLY A 4 -11.93 20.77 2.42
CA GLY A 4 -11.24 22.05 2.19
C GLY A 4 -9.92 22.25 2.95
N ASN A 5 -9.63 21.43 3.96
CA ASN A 5 -8.35 21.44 4.68
C ASN A 5 -7.50 20.21 4.33
N ASP A 6 -6.19 20.31 4.53
CA ASP A 6 -5.31 19.15 4.52
C ASP A 6 -5.82 18.11 5.53
N PHE A 7 -5.94 16.86 5.07
CA PHE A 7 -6.27 15.74 5.93
C PHE A 7 -5.01 14.91 6.13
N SER A 8 -4.62 14.71 7.38
CA SER A 8 -3.59 13.74 7.73
C SER A 8 -4.15 12.81 8.78
N MET A 9 -3.95 11.51 8.59
CA MET A 9 -4.26 10.51 9.58
C MET A 9 -3.11 9.55 9.73
N THR A 10 -2.98 9.00 10.93
CA THR A 10 -1.93 8.08 11.28
C THR A 10 -2.54 6.91 12.04
N VAL A 11 -2.27 5.69 11.60
CA VAL A 11 -2.81 4.47 12.18
C VAL A 11 -1.67 3.51 12.48
N GLU A 12 -1.67 2.98 13.70
CA GLU A 12 -0.75 1.93 14.11
C GLU A 12 -1.17 0.60 13.49
N LEU A 13 -0.19 -0.09 12.89
CA LEU A 13 -0.34 -1.43 12.37
C LEU A 13 -0.08 -2.47 13.46
N PRO A 14 -0.77 -3.63 13.42
CA PRO A 14 -0.41 -4.76 14.25
C PRO A 14 1.09 -5.08 14.14
N GLY A 15 1.79 -5.13 15.27
CA GLY A 15 3.25 -5.36 15.31
C GLY A 15 4.10 -4.10 15.44
N GLY A 16 3.50 -2.90 15.44
CA GLY A 16 4.17 -1.63 15.77
C GLY A 16 4.57 -0.76 14.57
N GLY A 17 4.16 -1.13 13.35
CA GLY A 17 4.34 -0.30 12.16
C GLY A 17 3.30 0.81 12.13
N GLN A 18 3.38 1.72 11.16
CA GLN A 18 2.46 2.84 11.08
C GLN A 18 2.13 3.19 9.64
N ILE A 19 0.85 3.46 9.36
CA ILE A 19 0.42 4.07 8.10
C ILE A 19 0.03 5.50 8.37
N ALA A 20 0.66 6.44 7.68
CA ALA A 20 0.21 7.82 7.57
C ALA A 20 -0.40 8.06 6.20
N ILE A 21 -1.64 8.54 6.14
CA ILE A 21 -2.29 8.96 4.89
C ILE A 21 -2.48 10.47 4.96
N THR A 22 -1.94 11.18 3.98
CA THR A 22 -2.03 12.64 3.86
C THR A 22 -2.69 13.00 2.54
N ILE A 23 -3.67 13.90 2.59
CA ILE A 23 -4.42 14.35 1.42
C ILE A 23 -4.45 15.86 1.48
N ILE A 24 -3.95 16.50 0.41
CA ILE A 24 -3.84 17.95 0.34
C ILE A 24 -5.24 18.55 0.16
N GLY A 25 -5.51 19.62 0.90
CA GLY A 25 -6.76 20.37 0.86
C GLY A 25 -7.05 20.88 -0.56
N GLY A 26 -8.32 20.82 -0.96
CA GLY A 26 -8.77 21.13 -2.33
C GLY A 26 -8.92 19.90 -3.23
N ASN A 27 -8.33 18.76 -2.88
CA ASN A 27 -8.54 17.50 -3.61
C ASN A 27 -9.82 16.76 -3.20
N ILE A 28 -10.42 17.12 -2.05
CA ILE A 28 -11.63 16.53 -1.49
C ILE A 28 -12.76 17.58 -1.48
N PRO A 29 -13.91 17.35 -2.15
CA PRO A 29 -15.06 18.26 -2.11
C PRO A 29 -15.71 18.34 -0.71
N GLU A 30 -16.43 19.45 -0.46
CA GLU A 30 -16.99 19.81 0.86
C GLU A 30 -18.00 18.83 1.50
N ASN A 31 -18.49 17.86 0.74
CA ASN A 31 -19.44 16.86 1.21
C ASN A 31 -18.86 15.44 1.24
N PHE A 32 -17.55 15.31 1.06
CA PHE A 32 -16.87 14.02 1.11
C PHE A 32 -16.23 13.76 2.47
N THR A 33 -16.43 12.54 2.96
CA THR A 33 -15.71 11.94 4.08
C THR A 33 -14.88 10.79 3.56
N LEU A 34 -13.61 10.75 3.94
CA LEU A 34 -12.74 9.63 3.66
C LEU A 34 -12.58 8.76 4.90
N VAL A 35 -12.66 7.45 4.70
CA VAL A 35 -12.61 6.44 5.73
C VAL A 35 -11.47 5.49 5.41
N TYR A 36 -10.63 5.24 6.41
CA TYR A 36 -9.63 4.18 6.35
C TYR A 36 -10.11 3.01 7.19
N THR A 37 -10.01 1.82 6.63
CA THR A 37 -10.40 0.58 7.30
C THR A 37 -9.27 -0.44 7.20
N THR A 38 -8.76 -0.92 8.33
CA THR A 38 -7.83 -2.06 8.35
C THR A 38 -8.54 -3.33 7.92
N VAL A 39 -7.88 -4.16 7.12
CA VAL A 39 -8.39 -5.49 6.78
C VAL A 39 -7.59 -6.52 7.58
N GLU A 40 -8.28 -7.33 8.38
CA GLU A 40 -7.63 -8.28 9.30
C GLU A 40 -7.11 -9.55 8.61
N SER A 41 -7.68 -9.89 7.45
CA SER A 41 -7.34 -11.10 6.70
C SER A 41 -6.31 -10.83 5.60
N GLU A 42 -5.38 -11.76 5.42
CA GLU A 42 -4.48 -11.76 4.26
C GLU A 42 -5.25 -11.84 2.92
N PRO A 43 -4.72 -11.26 1.84
CA PRO A 43 -5.34 -11.33 0.52
C PRO A 43 -5.37 -12.78 0.00
N THR A 44 -6.54 -13.22 -0.46
CA THR A 44 -6.73 -14.59 -1.01
C THR A 44 -6.15 -14.76 -2.42
N ILE A 45 -5.94 -13.66 -3.12
CA ILE A 45 -5.30 -13.60 -4.44
C ILE A 45 -3.97 -12.85 -4.32
N LEU A 46 -2.90 -13.45 -4.83
CA LEU A 46 -1.56 -12.85 -4.84
C LEU A 46 -1.16 -12.52 -6.29
N PRO A 47 -0.50 -11.38 -6.55
CA PRO A 47 0.13 -11.15 -7.84
C PRO A 47 1.22 -12.20 -8.09
N ALA A 48 1.37 -12.64 -9.34
CA ALA A 48 2.30 -13.70 -9.69
C ALA A 48 3.76 -13.29 -9.42
N GLY A 49 4.48 -14.06 -8.60
CA GLY A 49 5.84 -13.75 -8.18
C GLY A 49 5.94 -12.74 -7.03
N TRP A 50 4.83 -12.50 -6.32
CA TRP A 50 4.76 -11.60 -5.18
C TRP A 50 4.27 -12.32 -3.93
N MET A 51 4.72 -11.86 -2.77
CA MET A 51 4.24 -12.28 -1.46
C MET A 51 3.62 -11.10 -0.70
N PHE A 52 2.63 -11.39 0.12
CA PHE A 52 2.02 -10.39 1.00
C PHE A 52 3.00 -9.98 2.11
N PHE A 53 3.11 -8.66 2.36
CA PHE A 53 4.05 -8.08 3.30
C PHE A 53 3.35 -7.41 4.49
N GLY A 54 2.30 -8.07 5.00
CA GLY A 54 1.73 -7.79 6.32
C GLY A 54 0.79 -6.58 6.43
N THR A 55 0.54 -5.84 5.34
CA THR A 55 -0.30 -4.64 5.37
C THR A 55 -1.38 -4.67 4.29
N ILE A 56 -2.65 -4.62 4.69
CA ILE A 56 -3.82 -4.49 3.80
C ILE A 56 -4.88 -3.59 4.43
N PHE A 57 -5.46 -2.70 3.64
CA PHE A 57 -6.44 -1.71 4.11
C PHE A 57 -7.34 -1.22 2.96
N ASN A 58 -8.48 -0.63 3.31
CA ASN A 58 -9.33 0.10 2.39
C ASN A 58 -9.23 1.61 2.63
N LEU A 59 -9.32 2.37 1.54
CA LEU A 59 -9.60 3.80 1.54
C LEU A 59 -10.93 4.00 0.82
N ASP A 60 -11.94 4.39 1.57
CA ASP A 60 -13.30 4.52 1.09
C ASP A 60 -13.73 5.99 1.12
N ALA A 61 -14.54 6.39 0.15
CA ALA A 61 -15.12 7.72 0.07
C ALA A 61 -16.62 7.66 0.34
N TYR A 62 -17.11 8.58 1.14
CA TYR A 62 -18.52 8.73 1.45
C TYR A 62 -18.97 10.14 1.11
N GLN A 63 -20.06 10.27 0.37
CA GLN A 63 -20.70 11.54 0.07
C GLN A 63 -22.05 11.58 0.79
N ASP A 64 -22.24 12.57 1.65
CA ASP A 64 -23.50 12.74 2.41
C ASP A 64 -23.93 11.45 3.15
N GLY A 65 -22.95 10.69 3.67
CA GLY A 65 -23.13 9.43 4.39
C GLY A 65 -23.30 8.18 3.52
N ASN A 66 -23.28 8.29 2.19
CA ASN A 66 -23.37 7.15 1.27
C ASN A 66 -22.01 6.87 0.66
N GLU A 67 -21.62 5.59 0.58
CA GLU A 67 -20.37 5.20 -0.07
C GLU A 67 -20.39 5.57 -1.57
N VAL A 68 -19.29 6.14 -2.04
CA VAL A 68 -19.03 6.45 -3.44
C VAL A 68 -17.95 5.49 -3.94
N PRO A 69 -18.33 4.30 -4.44
CA PRO A 69 -17.36 3.29 -4.84
C PRO A 69 -16.52 3.78 -6.01
N ASN A 70 -15.24 3.41 -6.02
CA ASN A 70 -14.26 3.80 -7.06
C ASN A 70 -14.10 5.32 -7.23
N TYR A 71 -14.36 6.09 -6.16
CA TYR A 71 -14.13 7.53 -6.21
C TYR A 71 -12.68 7.85 -6.57
N THR A 72 -12.50 8.87 -7.40
CA THR A 72 -11.19 9.38 -7.80
C THR A 72 -11.04 10.80 -7.28
N LEU A 73 -10.01 11.03 -6.47
CA LEU A 73 -9.60 12.35 -6.02
C LEU A 73 -9.19 13.22 -7.20
N ASN A 74 -9.53 14.50 -7.11
CA ASN A 74 -9.03 15.50 -8.05
C ASN A 74 -7.56 15.86 -7.73
N GLY A 75 -6.86 16.46 -8.69
CA GLY A 75 -5.51 17.01 -8.49
C GLY A 75 -4.45 15.94 -8.23
N ASP A 76 -3.53 16.23 -7.30
CA ASP A 76 -2.38 15.37 -6.97
C ASP A 76 -2.73 14.14 -6.13
N GLY A 77 -4.01 13.99 -5.74
CA GLY A 77 -4.52 12.82 -5.02
C GLY A 77 -4.18 12.80 -3.53
N ALA A 78 -3.99 11.58 -3.02
CA ALA A 78 -3.60 11.24 -1.66
C ALA A 78 -2.17 10.70 -1.64
N THR A 79 -1.34 11.21 -0.73
CA THR A 79 -0.04 10.64 -0.40
C THR A 79 -0.21 9.63 0.73
N ILE A 80 0.15 8.39 0.47
CA ILE A 80 0.20 7.30 1.44
C ILE A 80 1.66 7.11 1.84
N VAL A 81 1.97 7.25 3.12
CA VAL A 81 3.27 6.98 3.71
C VAL A 81 3.09 5.78 4.65
N ILE A 82 3.83 4.71 4.39
CA ILE A 82 3.79 3.50 5.18
C ILE A 82 5.16 3.35 5.85
N ASN A 83 5.20 3.51 7.16
CA ASN A 83 6.30 3.05 8.00
C ASN A 83 6.09 1.56 8.23
N TYR A 84 6.74 0.73 7.41
CA TYR A 84 6.56 -0.71 7.49
C TYR A 84 7.46 -1.29 8.57
N ILE A 85 6.97 -2.35 9.22
CA ILE A 85 7.84 -3.24 9.98
C ILE A 85 8.07 -4.46 9.13
N VAL A 86 9.33 -4.89 9.07
CA VAL A 86 9.71 -6.14 8.43
C VAL A 86 9.02 -7.26 9.22
N PRO A 87 8.03 -7.97 8.66
CA PRO A 87 7.43 -9.09 9.34
C PRO A 87 8.55 -10.10 9.63
N THR A 88 8.52 -10.73 10.81
CA THR A 88 9.44 -11.83 11.09
C THR A 88 9.09 -12.98 10.15
N LEU A 89 9.72 -13.00 8.98
CA LEU A 89 9.50 -14.03 7.97
C LEU A 89 10.00 -15.34 8.55
N ARG A 90 9.05 -16.15 9.02
CA ARG A 90 9.36 -17.52 9.38
C ARG A 90 9.75 -18.22 8.09
N THR A 91 10.98 -18.70 8.04
CA THR A 91 11.49 -19.64 7.02
C THR A 91 11.56 -19.05 5.61
N VAL A 92 12.72 -18.50 5.25
CA VAL A 92 13.65 -18.95 4.20
C VAL A 92 14.84 -17.96 4.23
N GLU A 93 16.05 -18.40 3.90
CA GLU A 93 17.21 -17.54 3.63
C GLU A 93 16.96 -16.62 2.43
N VAL A 94 15.98 -15.72 2.53
CA VAL A 94 15.71 -14.71 1.51
C VAL A 94 16.52 -13.48 1.90
N ASN A 95 17.28 -12.92 0.96
CA ASN A 95 18.00 -11.67 1.22
C ASN A 95 16.97 -10.59 1.57
N GLN A 96 16.97 -10.17 2.84
CA GLN A 96 16.04 -9.17 3.35
C GLN A 96 16.16 -7.85 2.58
N ASP A 97 17.38 -7.47 2.16
CA ASP A 97 17.61 -6.26 1.37
C ASP A 97 16.92 -6.36 -0.01
N TYR A 98 16.87 -7.56 -0.60
CA TYR A 98 16.14 -7.78 -1.85
C TYR A 98 14.63 -7.68 -1.65
N ILE A 99 14.10 -8.31 -0.60
CA ILE A 99 12.68 -8.21 -0.26
C ILE A 99 12.28 -6.75 -0.08
N GLU A 100 13.04 -6.01 0.73
CA GLU A 100 12.73 -4.62 1.05
C GLU A 100 12.86 -3.68 -0.15
N SER A 101 13.90 -3.86 -0.98
CA SER A 101 14.03 -3.08 -2.23
C SER A 101 12.96 -3.40 -3.29
N SER A 102 12.27 -4.52 -3.15
CA SER A 102 11.18 -4.93 -4.04
C SER A 102 9.79 -4.51 -3.54
N LEU A 103 9.68 -3.84 -2.39
CA LEU A 103 8.39 -3.50 -1.79
C LEU A 103 7.55 -2.61 -2.71
N GLN A 104 6.28 -2.98 -2.86
CA GLN A 104 5.31 -2.23 -3.65
C GLN A 104 3.94 -2.25 -2.98
N LEU A 105 3.37 -1.05 -2.83
CA LEU A 105 1.95 -0.89 -2.56
C LEU A 105 1.18 -1.14 -3.86
N LYS A 106 0.21 -2.04 -3.81
CA LYS A 106 -0.66 -2.37 -4.95
C LYS A 106 -2.12 -2.10 -4.58
N GLN A 107 -2.91 -1.72 -5.58
CA GLN A 107 -4.34 -1.51 -5.47
C GLN A 107 -5.10 -2.69 -6.08
N LEU A 108 -6.21 -3.10 -5.47
CA LEU A 108 -7.10 -4.10 -6.04
C LEU A 108 -8.04 -3.43 -7.04
N GLU A 109 -7.90 -3.77 -8.33
CA GLU A 109 -8.78 -3.32 -9.40
C GLU A 109 -9.32 -4.53 -10.18
N SER A 110 -10.64 -4.62 -10.35
CA SER A 110 -11.28 -5.68 -11.14
C SER A 110 -10.82 -7.11 -10.78
N GLY A 111 -10.59 -7.36 -9.49
CA GLY A 111 -10.14 -8.65 -8.97
C GLY A 111 -8.65 -8.95 -9.20
N LYS A 112 -7.83 -7.94 -9.50
CA LYS A 112 -6.39 -8.08 -9.68
C LYS A 112 -5.64 -6.99 -8.92
N TRP A 113 -4.50 -7.34 -8.35
CA TRP A 113 -3.59 -6.37 -7.76
C TRP A 113 -2.77 -5.70 -8.86
N ILE A 114 -2.91 -4.39 -8.98
CA ILE A 114 -2.19 -3.53 -9.91
C ILE A 114 -1.26 -2.59 -9.14
N ASP A 115 -0.20 -2.14 -9.80
CA ASP A 115 0.73 -1.18 -9.21
C ASP A 115 0.03 0.16 -9.02
N THR A 116 0.25 0.82 -7.88
CA THR A 116 -0.21 2.20 -7.73
C THR A 116 0.51 3.10 -8.74
N THR A 117 -0.20 4.13 -9.22
CA THR A 117 0.19 4.93 -10.39
C THR A 117 1.54 5.65 -10.23
N ARG A 118 2.05 5.77 -9.01
CA ARG A 118 3.37 6.33 -8.71
C ARG A 118 3.97 5.61 -7.50
N ILE A 119 4.95 4.75 -7.76
CA ILE A 119 5.82 4.21 -6.73
C ILE A 119 6.58 5.40 -6.15
N GLY A 120 6.26 5.76 -4.91
CA GLY A 120 7.11 6.66 -4.17
C GLY A 120 8.28 5.87 -3.62
N GLU A 121 9.30 6.62 -3.26
CA GLU A 121 10.57 6.13 -2.80
C GLU A 121 10.41 5.09 -1.66
N VAL A 122 11.14 3.99 -1.77
CA VAL A 122 11.33 3.03 -0.68
C VAL A 122 12.64 3.41 -0.01
N ASP A 123 12.55 3.93 1.21
CA ASP A 123 13.71 4.14 2.06
C ASP A 123 13.83 2.93 3.00
N THR A 124 14.77 2.04 2.65
CA THR A 124 15.05 0.82 3.43
C THR A 124 15.85 1.09 4.70
N GLU A 125 16.44 2.27 4.86
CA GLU A 125 17.14 2.67 6.09
C GLU A 125 16.11 3.10 7.14
N THR A 126 15.17 3.95 6.75
CA THR A 126 14.11 4.45 7.64
C THR A 126 12.84 3.59 7.66
N LYS A 127 12.79 2.55 6.81
CA LYS A 127 11.66 1.62 6.64
C LYS A 127 10.36 2.33 6.23
N VAL A 128 10.50 3.25 5.27
CA VAL A 128 9.40 4.08 4.78
C VAL A 128 9.14 3.78 3.32
N ILE A 129 7.87 3.58 2.99
CA ILE A 129 7.36 3.57 1.63
C ILE A 129 6.48 4.78 1.46
N THR A 130 6.79 5.61 0.48
CA THR A 130 5.85 6.64 0.04
C THR A 130 5.13 6.14 -1.22
N SER A 131 3.87 6.48 -1.40
CA SER A 131 3.15 6.26 -2.65
C SER A 131 2.08 7.34 -2.79
N THR A 132 1.71 7.68 -4.02
CA THR A 132 0.59 8.58 -4.27
C THR A 132 -0.48 7.85 -5.06
N THR A 133 -1.73 8.02 -4.67
CA THR A 133 -2.88 7.48 -5.39
C THR A 133 -3.97 8.53 -5.51
N THR A 134 -4.68 8.54 -6.63
CA THR A 134 -5.92 9.29 -6.78
C THR A 134 -7.15 8.42 -6.56
N GLN A 135 -7.01 7.09 -6.55
CA GLN A 135 -8.14 6.18 -6.52
C GLN A 135 -8.46 5.73 -5.10
N MET A 136 -9.75 5.55 -4.82
CA MET A 136 -10.22 4.89 -3.61
C MET A 136 -10.39 3.39 -3.86
N GLY A 137 -10.26 2.59 -2.81
CA GLY A 137 -10.38 1.14 -2.88
C GLY A 137 -9.44 0.42 -1.91
N GLN A 138 -9.18 -0.85 -2.20
CA GLN A 138 -8.36 -1.70 -1.36
C GLN A 138 -6.89 -1.66 -1.80
N TYR A 139 -6.01 -1.59 -0.82
CA TYR A 139 -4.56 -1.53 -0.98
C TYR A 139 -3.89 -2.61 -0.15
N ALA A 140 -2.83 -3.21 -0.69
CA ALA A 140 -1.99 -4.13 0.06
C ALA A 140 -0.52 -3.97 -0.31
N LEU A 141 0.35 -4.19 0.67
CA LEU A 141 1.79 -4.15 0.50
C LEU A 141 2.29 -5.54 0.13
N PHE A 142 3.09 -5.60 -0.94
CA PHE A 142 3.69 -6.84 -1.44
C PHE A 142 5.20 -6.68 -1.62
N ALA A 143 5.92 -7.80 -1.60
CA ALA A 143 7.32 -7.89 -2.00
C ALA A 143 7.49 -8.95 -3.09
N GLU A 144 8.50 -8.84 -3.94
CA GLU A 144 8.82 -9.89 -4.90
C GLU A 144 9.32 -11.14 -4.17
N THR A 145 8.83 -12.30 -4.58
CA THR A 145 9.45 -13.57 -4.21
C THR A 145 10.74 -13.71 -5.01
N MET A 146 11.88 -13.99 -4.35
CA MET A 146 13.12 -14.29 -5.05
C MET A 146 12.91 -15.36 -6.12
N LYS A 147 13.19 -15.03 -7.38
CA LYS A 147 13.37 -16.04 -8.42
C LYS A 147 14.70 -16.72 -8.16
N THR A 148 14.68 -17.95 -7.67
CA THR A 148 15.88 -18.80 -7.66
C THR A 148 16.28 -19.06 -9.11
N ILE A 149 17.25 -18.29 -9.64
CA ILE A 149 17.84 -18.56 -10.94
C ILE A 149 18.82 -19.73 -10.73
N TYR A 150 18.41 -20.94 -11.10
CA TYR A 150 19.34 -22.05 -11.25
C TYR A 150 20.18 -21.80 -12.50
N LEU A 151 21.40 -21.27 -12.33
CA LEU A 151 22.41 -21.29 -13.39
C LEU A 151 22.93 -22.73 -13.52
N PRO A 152 22.77 -23.41 -14.66
CA PRO A 152 23.43 -24.69 -14.87
C PRO A 152 24.94 -24.46 -14.86
N ILE A 153 25.64 -25.00 -13.86
CA ILE A 153 27.10 -25.03 -13.85
C ILE A 153 27.52 -26.02 -14.95
N VAL A 154 28.02 -25.50 -16.07
CA VAL A 154 28.70 -26.31 -17.08
C VAL A 154 30.14 -26.50 -16.61
N LEU A 155 30.43 -27.64 -15.98
CA LEU A 155 31.81 -28.08 -15.74
C LEU A 155 32.41 -28.50 -17.10
N LYS A 156 33.49 -27.84 -17.50
CA LYS A 156 34.32 -28.23 -18.66
C LYS A 156 35.47 -29.12 -18.21
#